data_AF-A0A9D1NTA1-F1
#
_entry.id   AF-A0A9D1NTA1-F1
#
_cell.length_a   1.000
_cell.length_b   1.000
_cell.length_c   1.000
_cell.angle_alpha   90.00
_cell.angle_beta   90.00
_cell.angle_gamma   90.00
#
_symmetry.space_group_name_H-M   'P 1'
#
loop_
_entity.id
_entity.type
_entity.pdbx_description
1 polymer ?
#
loop_
_entity_poly.entity_id
_entity_poly.type
_entity_poly.pdbx_seq_one_letter_code
_entity_poly.pdbx_strand_id
1 'polypeptide(L)'
;MDNQKFESYNMGIGHNIEKPMLDTMGQIQHLKNKGITFHYYSEEQAFDYLRHNNNYFKIASYRKNYDKYQGGENEGKYIALDFGYLKDLAIVDMRLRYTLVQLALDIEHYAKIDLLTTAEAHREDGYTICEDFFISLSEKQMNMINHEIERNKNSIYCGDLFKKYPEHFPVWVFLEMLPFGRMV
;
A
#
# COMPACT_ATOMS: atom_id res chain seq x y z
N MET A 1 21.01 -10.97 37.98
CA MET A 1 21.60 -9.66 37.66
C MET A 1 20.97 -9.19 36.35
N ASP A 2 20.72 -7.90 36.23
CA ASP A 2 20.01 -7.19 35.13
C ASP A 2 18.54 -6.80 35.36
N ASN A 3 18.11 -6.64 36.61
CA ASN A 3 16.89 -5.87 36.93
C ASN A 3 17.16 -4.37 37.23
N GLN A 4 18.41 -3.92 37.13
CA GLN A 4 18.84 -2.54 37.41
C GLN A 4 19.11 -1.70 36.15
N LYS A 5 19.03 -2.30 34.94
CA LYS A 5 19.21 -1.56 33.67
C LYS A 5 17.92 -1.01 33.07
N PHE A 6 16.75 -1.45 33.54
CA PHE A 6 15.45 -0.92 33.10
C PHE A 6 15.00 0.33 33.88
N GLU A 7 15.55 0.58 35.07
CA GLU A 7 15.17 1.74 35.89
C GLU A 7 15.95 3.02 35.57
N SER A 8 17.03 2.94 34.79
CA SER A 8 17.92 4.10 34.53
C SER A 8 17.60 4.90 33.26
N TYR A 9 16.53 4.57 32.52
CA TYR A 9 16.18 5.29 31.28
C TYR A 9 14.95 6.22 31.39
N ASN A 10 14.37 6.38 32.58
CA ASN A 10 13.23 7.25 32.82
C ASN A 10 13.58 8.48 33.67
N MET A 11 14.57 9.25 33.21
CA MET A 11 14.72 10.66 33.61
C MET A 11 14.82 11.51 32.35
N GLY A 12 13.72 12.16 31.97
CA GLY A 12 13.75 13.18 30.92
C GLY A 12 12.41 13.37 30.23
N ILE A 13 11.76 14.50 30.54
CA ILE A 13 10.70 15.15 29.75
C ILE A 13 9.41 14.33 29.62
N GLY A 14 8.47 14.56 30.53
CA GLY A 14 7.10 14.09 30.38
C GLY A 14 6.43 14.76 29.17
N HIS A 15 6.58 14.17 27.99
CA HIS A 15 5.66 14.44 26.91
C HIS A 15 4.26 14.03 27.38
N ASN A 16 3.36 14.99 27.51
CA ASN A 16 1.96 14.72 27.77
C ASN A 16 1.35 14.16 26.46
N ILE A 17 1.52 12.85 26.25
CA ILE A 17 1.10 12.18 25.02
C ILE A 17 -0.41 11.95 25.11
N GLU A 18 -1.20 12.75 24.38
CA GLU A 18 -2.67 12.69 24.37
C GLU A 18 -3.23 11.34 23.88
N LYS A 19 -2.44 10.59 23.10
CA LYS A 19 -2.80 9.27 22.55
C LYS A 19 -1.60 8.31 22.65
N PRO A 20 -1.38 7.68 23.82
CA PRO A 20 -0.26 6.75 23.98
C PRO A 20 -0.42 5.52 23.10
N MET A 21 0.70 4.90 22.73
CA MET A 21 0.69 3.62 22.03
C MET A 21 0.10 2.54 22.95
N LEU A 22 -0.96 1.90 22.49
CA LEU A 22 -1.60 0.79 23.20
C LEU A 22 -0.92 -0.53 22.80
N ASP A 23 -0.62 -1.35 23.80
CA ASP A 23 -0.32 -2.77 23.58
C ASP A 23 -1.55 -3.52 23.07
N THR A 24 -1.39 -4.77 22.65
CA THR A 24 -2.49 -5.54 22.04
C THR A 24 -3.67 -5.74 23.00
N MET A 25 -3.42 -5.91 24.30
CA MET A 25 -4.51 -5.97 25.30
C MET A 25 -5.25 -4.63 25.41
N GLY A 26 -4.52 -3.52 25.46
CA GLY A 26 -5.08 -2.17 25.45
C GLY A 26 -5.88 -1.88 24.17
N GLN A 27 -5.44 -2.41 23.03
CA GLN A 27 -6.18 -2.33 21.77
C GLN A 27 -7.52 -3.08 21.84
N ILE A 28 -7.54 -4.31 22.37
CA ILE A 28 -8.78 -5.07 22.57
C ILE A 28 -9.71 -4.33 23.52
N GLN A 29 -9.20 -3.84 24.65
CA GLN A 29 -10.01 -3.09 25.60
C GLN A 29 -10.56 -1.80 24.98
N HIS A 30 -9.79 -1.12 24.13
CA HIS A 30 -10.27 0.04 23.39
C HIS A 30 -11.43 -0.31 22.45
N LEU A 31 -11.39 -1.47 21.77
CA LEU A 31 -12.49 -1.93 20.91
C LEU A 31 -13.75 -2.21 21.73
N LYS A 32 -13.60 -2.88 22.88
CA LYS A 32 -14.71 -3.13 23.82
C LYS A 32 -15.33 -1.84 24.32
N ASN A 33 -14.51 -0.84 24.69
CA ASN A 33 -14.98 0.48 25.12
C ASN A 33 -15.74 1.21 24.00
N LYS A 34 -15.48 0.89 22.73
CA LYS A 34 -16.22 1.40 21.57
C LYS A 34 -17.48 0.59 21.24
N GLY A 35 -17.85 -0.40 22.05
CA GLY A 35 -19.02 -1.25 21.84
C GLY A 35 -18.82 -2.36 20.83
N ILE A 36 -17.57 -2.70 20.49
CA ILE A 36 -17.27 -3.81 19.58
C ILE A 36 -17.26 -5.10 20.38
N THR A 37 -17.99 -6.09 19.86
CA THR A 37 -18.19 -7.40 20.47
C THR A 37 -17.19 -8.44 19.94
N PHE A 38 -17.07 -9.56 20.65
CA PHE A 38 -16.14 -10.67 20.37
C PHE A 38 -16.87 -12.03 20.42
N HIS A 39 -18.11 -12.05 19.92
CA HIS A 39 -18.98 -13.22 19.89
C HIS A 39 -18.58 -14.23 18.82
N TYR A 40 -18.18 -13.76 17.62
CA TYR A 40 -17.79 -14.64 16.50
C TYR A 40 -16.28 -14.84 16.38
N TYR A 41 -15.50 -14.03 17.10
CA TYR A 41 -14.06 -14.17 17.17
C TYR A 41 -13.60 -13.76 18.57
N SER A 42 -13.06 -14.71 19.33
CA SER A 42 -12.81 -14.49 20.76
C SER A 42 -11.72 -13.43 20.99
N GLU A 43 -11.68 -12.87 22.20
CA GLU A 43 -10.63 -11.90 22.58
C GLU A 43 -9.22 -12.50 22.44
N GLU A 44 -9.04 -13.78 22.79
CA GLU A 44 -7.77 -14.51 22.62
C GLU A 44 -7.40 -14.63 21.13
N GLN A 45 -8.34 -15.05 20.28
CA GLN A 45 -8.11 -15.14 18.85
C GLN A 45 -7.83 -13.76 18.22
N ALA A 46 -8.52 -12.72 18.68
CA ALA A 46 -8.31 -11.35 18.25
C ALA A 46 -6.94 -10.82 18.68
N PHE A 47 -6.49 -11.17 19.89
CA PHE A 47 -5.16 -10.85 20.39
C PHE A 47 -4.08 -11.42 19.47
N ASP A 48 -4.15 -12.72 19.18
CA ASP A 48 -3.18 -13.38 18.31
C ASP A 48 -3.21 -12.80 16.90
N TYR A 49 -4.40 -12.52 16.38
CA TYR A 49 -4.57 -11.94 15.05
C TYR A 49 -3.96 -10.53 14.94
N LEU A 50 -4.17 -9.67 15.96
CA LEU A 50 -3.60 -8.32 16.01
C LEU A 50 -2.08 -8.31 16.22
N ARG A 51 -1.52 -9.40 16.74
CA ARG A 51 -0.08 -9.53 16.97
C ARG A 51 0.67 -10.07 15.75
N HIS A 52 0.07 -10.99 15.01
CA HIS A 52 0.78 -11.76 13.98
C HIS A 52 0.23 -11.59 12.56
N ASN A 53 -1.04 -11.23 12.38
CA ASN A 53 -1.69 -11.25 11.06
C ASN A 53 -2.02 -9.86 10.53
N ASN A 54 -2.39 -8.92 11.41
CA ASN A 54 -2.82 -7.60 10.98
C ASN A 54 -2.56 -6.55 12.06
N ASN A 55 -2.34 -5.30 11.66
CA ASN A 55 -2.21 -4.23 12.64
C ASN A 55 -3.59 -3.66 13.03
N TYR A 56 -3.68 -3.18 14.27
CA TYR A 56 -4.90 -2.60 14.82
C TYR A 56 -5.47 -1.47 13.96
N PHE A 57 -4.62 -0.58 13.44
CA PHE A 57 -5.09 0.59 12.68
C PHE A 57 -5.83 0.19 11.40
N LYS A 58 -5.34 -0.82 10.69
CA LYS A 58 -5.97 -1.34 9.48
C LYS A 58 -7.33 -1.97 9.81
N ILE A 59 -7.40 -2.87 10.78
CA ILE A 59 -8.68 -3.47 11.19
C ILE A 59 -9.68 -2.42 11.67
N ALA A 60 -9.20 -1.49 12.50
CA ALA A 60 -10.02 -0.42 13.05
C ALA A 60 -10.44 0.60 11.99
N SER A 61 -9.96 0.56 10.76
CA SER A 61 -10.45 1.45 9.70
C SER A 61 -11.84 1.03 9.19
N TYR A 62 -12.13 -0.28 9.17
CA TYR A 62 -13.39 -0.83 8.64
C TYR A 62 -14.61 -0.55 9.53
N ARG A 63 -14.40 -0.17 10.80
CA ARG A 63 -15.48 0.25 11.71
C ARG A 63 -16.27 1.47 11.19
N LYS A 64 -15.68 2.27 10.29
CA LYS A 64 -16.35 3.42 9.66
C LYS A 64 -17.56 3.02 8.81
N ASN A 65 -17.66 1.74 8.45
CA ASN A 65 -18.78 1.18 7.68
C ASN A 65 -19.99 0.81 8.57
N TYR A 66 -19.93 1.12 9.87
CA TYR A 66 -20.96 0.76 10.84
C TYR A 66 -21.47 1.99 11.58
N ASP A 67 -22.78 2.00 11.82
CA ASP A 67 -23.45 3.07 12.54
C ASP A 67 -23.11 3.07 14.04
N LYS A 68 -23.35 4.22 14.65
CA LYS A 68 -23.19 4.44 16.09
C LYS A 68 -24.48 4.94 16.71
N TYR A 69 -24.68 4.61 17.98
CA TYR A 69 -25.76 5.19 18.77
C TYR A 69 -25.59 6.72 18.85
N GLN A 70 -26.68 7.45 18.57
CA GLN A 70 -26.71 8.92 18.55
C GLN A 70 -27.12 9.54 19.90
N GLY A 71 -27.42 8.72 20.92
CA GLY A 71 -27.81 9.19 22.24
C GLY A 71 -28.03 8.05 23.23
N GLY A 72 -28.27 8.41 24.49
CA GLY A 72 -28.46 7.47 25.60
C GLY A 72 -27.13 6.92 26.15
N GLU A 73 -27.21 5.90 27.00
CA GLU A 73 -26.04 5.34 27.72
C GLU A 73 -24.94 4.75 26.80
N ASN A 74 -25.27 4.49 25.53
CA ASN A 74 -24.35 3.92 24.55
C ASN A 74 -23.90 4.92 23.47
N GLU A 75 -24.19 6.21 23.63
CA GLU A 75 -23.81 7.25 22.67
C GLU A 75 -22.34 7.13 22.23
N GLY A 76 -22.11 7.14 20.91
CA GLY A 76 -20.79 7.04 20.30
C GLY A 76 -20.19 5.62 20.22
N LYS A 77 -20.84 4.59 20.77
CA LYS A 77 -20.49 3.17 20.56
C LYS A 77 -21.08 2.64 19.25
N TYR A 78 -20.40 1.66 18.65
CA TYR A 78 -20.86 1.00 17.43
C TYR A 78 -22.09 0.12 17.68
N ILE A 79 -23.00 0.10 16.72
CA ILE A 79 -24.20 -0.73 16.74
C ILE A 79 -23.89 -2.07 16.05
N ALA A 80 -24.16 -3.18 16.74
CA ALA A 80 -24.06 -4.54 16.20
C ALA A 80 -22.72 -4.87 15.49
N LEU A 81 -21.61 -4.30 15.95
CA LEU A 81 -20.28 -4.54 15.39
C LEU A 81 -19.53 -5.59 16.20
N ASP A 82 -19.09 -6.65 15.54
CA ASP A 82 -18.23 -7.70 16.09
C ASP A 82 -16.83 -7.64 15.46
N PHE A 83 -15.81 -8.03 16.23
CA PHE A 83 -14.43 -8.13 15.72
C PHE A 83 -14.33 -9.10 14.55
N GLY A 84 -15.09 -10.20 14.55
CA GLY A 84 -15.17 -11.16 13.46
C GLY A 84 -15.56 -10.51 12.13
N TYR A 85 -16.46 -9.53 12.14
CA TYR A 85 -16.85 -8.81 10.92
C TYR A 85 -15.74 -7.90 10.40
N LEU A 86 -14.99 -7.25 11.31
CA LEU A 86 -13.83 -6.44 10.92
C LEU A 86 -12.72 -7.29 10.32
N LYS A 87 -12.48 -8.48 10.89
CA LYS A 87 -11.54 -9.46 10.36
C LYS A 87 -11.97 -9.94 8.97
N ASP A 88 -13.26 -10.26 8.78
CA ASP A 88 -13.77 -10.74 7.50
C ASP A 88 -13.62 -9.69 6.40
N LEU A 89 -14.00 -8.43 6.67
CA LEU A 89 -13.77 -7.31 5.76
C LEU A 89 -12.28 -7.13 5.42
N ALA A 90 -11.39 -7.29 6.39
CA ALA A 90 -9.95 -7.22 6.14
C ALA A 90 -9.45 -8.34 5.21
N ILE A 91 -10.02 -9.54 5.30
CA ILE A 91 -9.71 -10.68 4.42
C ILE A 91 -10.25 -10.42 3.01
N VAL A 92 -11.48 -9.93 2.89
CA VAL A 92 -12.07 -9.56 1.59
C VAL A 92 -11.24 -8.48 0.90
N ASP A 93 -10.91 -7.41 1.60
CA ASP A 93 -10.01 -6.34 1.10
C ASP A 93 -8.66 -6.89 0.64
N MET A 94 -8.07 -7.80 1.43
CA MET A 94 -6.81 -8.44 1.07
C MET A 94 -6.94 -9.26 -0.22
N ARG A 95 -7.94 -10.13 -0.32
CA ARG A 95 -8.17 -10.98 -1.50
C ARG A 95 -8.43 -10.15 -2.75
N LEU A 96 -9.24 -9.10 -2.63
CA LEU A 96 -9.51 -8.18 -3.73
C LEU A 96 -8.23 -7.49 -4.19
N ARG A 97 -7.42 -6.96 -3.26
CA ARG A 97 -6.14 -6.34 -3.57
C ARG A 97 -5.22 -7.29 -4.34
N TYR A 98 -5.05 -8.52 -3.89
CA TYR A 98 -4.20 -9.49 -4.58
C TYR A 98 -4.71 -9.83 -5.98
N THR A 99 -6.04 -9.96 -6.13
CA THR A 99 -6.66 -10.21 -7.43
C THR A 99 -6.42 -9.05 -8.39
N LEU A 100 -6.60 -7.81 -7.93
CA LEU A 100 -6.36 -6.60 -8.72
C LEU A 100 -4.88 -6.43 -9.08
N VAL A 101 -3.96 -6.80 -8.18
CA VAL A 101 -2.52 -6.77 -8.48
C VAL A 101 -2.17 -7.75 -9.60
N GLN A 102 -2.68 -8.98 -9.55
CA GLN A 102 -2.45 -9.96 -10.63
C GLN A 102 -3.01 -9.46 -11.97
N LEU A 103 -4.26 -8.96 -11.97
CA LEU A 103 -4.87 -8.36 -13.15
C LEU A 103 -4.05 -7.18 -13.71
N ALA A 104 -3.56 -6.30 -12.85
CA ALA A 104 -2.74 -5.16 -13.27
C ALA A 104 -1.44 -5.61 -13.93
N LEU A 105 -0.77 -6.64 -13.38
CA LEU A 105 0.45 -7.21 -13.96
C LEU A 105 0.18 -7.86 -15.33
N ASP A 106 -0.93 -8.59 -15.46
CA ASP A 106 -1.33 -9.20 -16.73
C ASP A 106 -1.63 -8.11 -17.78
N ILE A 107 -2.41 -7.08 -17.43
CA ILE A 107 -2.73 -5.97 -18.33
C ILE A 107 -1.46 -5.22 -18.74
N GLU A 108 -0.55 -4.94 -17.79
CA GLU A 108 0.74 -4.32 -18.09
C GLU A 108 1.52 -5.14 -19.13
N HIS A 109 1.64 -6.45 -18.90
CA HIS A 109 2.36 -7.34 -19.79
C HIS A 109 1.76 -7.33 -21.20
N TYR A 110 0.45 -7.52 -21.32
CA TYR A 110 -0.20 -7.55 -22.64
C TYR A 110 -0.16 -6.19 -23.34
N ALA A 111 -0.29 -5.07 -22.62
CA ALA A 111 -0.16 -3.74 -23.21
C ALA A 111 1.25 -3.51 -23.78
N LYS A 112 2.30 -3.95 -23.08
CA LYS A 112 3.68 -3.88 -23.58
C LYS A 112 3.86 -4.71 -24.85
N ILE A 113 3.36 -5.93 -24.87
CA ILE A 113 3.44 -6.80 -26.05
C ILE A 113 2.66 -6.21 -27.23
N ASP A 114 1.47 -5.67 -26.99
CA ASP A 114 0.64 -5.03 -28.03
C ASP A 114 1.34 -3.81 -28.64
N LEU A 115 1.96 -2.96 -27.81
CA LEU A 115 2.76 -1.83 -28.29
C LEU A 115 3.96 -2.27 -29.15
N LEU A 116 4.72 -3.28 -28.70
CA LEU A 116 5.87 -3.78 -29.43
C LEU A 116 5.49 -4.43 -30.76
N THR A 117 4.45 -5.26 -30.77
CA THR A 117 3.94 -5.91 -32.00
C THR A 117 3.35 -4.90 -32.97
N THR A 118 2.70 -3.84 -32.47
CA THR A 118 2.21 -2.73 -33.30
C THR A 118 3.37 -1.95 -33.92
N ALA A 119 4.42 -1.64 -33.15
CA ALA A 119 5.62 -0.99 -33.66
C ALA A 119 6.30 -1.84 -34.75
N GLU A 120 6.41 -3.16 -34.54
CA GLU A 120 6.93 -4.09 -35.54
C GLU A 120 6.10 -4.10 -36.83
N ALA A 121 4.77 -4.14 -36.71
CA ALA A 121 3.86 -4.14 -37.86
C ALA A 121 3.97 -2.87 -38.72
N HIS A 122 4.26 -1.73 -38.09
CA HIS A 122 4.53 -0.46 -38.76
C HIS A 122 5.98 -0.30 -39.23
N ARG A 123 6.85 -1.30 -38.96
CA ARG A 123 8.28 -1.31 -39.30
C ARG A 123 9.06 -0.17 -38.64
N GLU A 124 8.67 0.18 -37.42
CA GLU A 124 9.41 1.11 -36.58
C GLU A 124 10.80 0.55 -36.25
N ASP A 125 11.79 1.44 -36.12
CA ASP A 125 13.15 1.08 -35.68
C ASP A 125 13.27 0.93 -34.14
N GLY A 126 12.21 1.30 -33.43
CA GLY A 126 12.10 1.29 -31.98
C GLY A 126 12.73 2.48 -31.26
N TYR A 127 13.47 3.36 -31.94
CA TYR A 127 14.11 4.55 -31.37
C TYR A 127 13.35 5.82 -31.74
N THR A 128 13.05 5.99 -33.03
CA THR A 128 12.41 7.19 -33.58
C THR A 128 11.06 7.46 -32.91
N ILE A 129 10.25 6.41 -32.69
CA ILE A 129 8.97 6.52 -31.98
C ILE A 129 9.10 7.08 -30.55
N CYS A 130 10.17 6.71 -29.83
CA CYS A 130 10.43 7.23 -28.50
C CYS A 130 10.89 8.70 -28.54
N GLU A 131 11.74 9.05 -29.51
CA GLU A 131 12.18 10.43 -29.72
C GLU A 131 11.01 11.35 -30.07
N ASP A 132 10.17 10.95 -31.03
CA ASP A 132 8.96 11.66 -31.42
C ASP A 132 8.01 11.82 -30.23
N PHE A 133 7.83 10.76 -29.44
CA PHE A 133 7.04 10.82 -28.22
C PHE A 133 7.61 11.87 -27.26
N PHE A 134 8.91 11.85 -26.95
CA PHE A 134 9.54 12.82 -26.06
C PHE A 134 9.43 14.26 -26.56
N ILE A 135 9.57 14.49 -27.88
CA ILE A 135 9.39 15.81 -28.50
C ILE A 135 7.95 16.31 -28.36
N SER A 136 6.97 15.39 -28.40
CA SER A 136 5.56 15.74 -28.25
C SER A 136 5.14 16.14 -26.83
N LEU A 137 5.99 15.88 -25.81
CA LEU A 137 5.65 16.12 -24.41
C LEU A 137 5.77 17.58 -24.01
N SER A 138 4.86 18.04 -23.14
CA SER A 138 5.08 19.27 -22.37
C SER A 138 6.22 19.10 -21.36
N GLU A 139 6.83 20.22 -20.96
CA GLU A 139 7.89 20.24 -19.94
C GLU A 139 7.48 19.53 -18.65
N LYS A 140 6.22 19.72 -18.22
CA LYS A 140 5.68 19.04 -17.03
C LYS A 140 5.64 17.53 -17.20
N GLN A 141 5.21 17.03 -18.35
CA GLN A 141 5.14 15.59 -18.62
C GLN A 141 6.55 14.99 -18.73
N MET A 142 7.46 15.69 -19.39
CA MET A 142 8.87 15.30 -19.49
C MET A 142 9.49 15.16 -18.09
N ASN A 143 9.31 16.15 -17.23
CA ASN A 143 9.82 16.11 -15.85
C ASN A 143 9.27 14.93 -15.05
N MET A 144 7.98 14.59 -15.22
CA MET A 144 7.39 13.41 -14.59
C MET A 144 8.04 12.11 -15.06
N ILE A 145 8.25 11.95 -16.37
CA ILE A 145 8.87 10.74 -16.92
C ILE A 145 10.32 10.62 -16.46
N ASN A 146 11.08 11.71 -16.49
CA ASN A 146 12.45 11.74 -15.99
C ASN A 146 12.52 11.34 -14.52
N HIS A 147 11.59 11.82 -13.68
CA HIS A 147 11.54 11.39 -12.28
C HIS A 147 11.28 9.89 -12.11
N GLU A 148 10.44 9.27 -12.93
CA GLU A 148 10.20 7.82 -12.88
C GLU A 148 11.42 7.02 -13.36
N ILE A 149 12.05 7.44 -14.47
CA ILE A 149 13.30 6.84 -14.96
C ILE A 149 14.38 6.92 -13.88
N GLU A 150 14.55 8.10 -13.27
CA GLU A 150 15.53 8.35 -12.21
C GLU A 150 15.27 7.52 -10.95
N ARG A 151 14.01 7.25 -10.61
CA ARG A 151 13.66 6.34 -9.51
C ARG A 151 14.07 4.90 -9.83
N ASN A 152 13.91 4.48 -11.07
CA ASN A 152 14.12 3.09 -11.49
C ASN A 152 15.57 2.79 -11.92
N LYS A 153 16.37 3.79 -12.26
CA LYS A 153 17.76 3.61 -12.76
C LYS A 153 18.71 2.89 -11.79
N ASN A 154 18.40 2.87 -10.51
CA ASN A 154 19.20 2.18 -9.49
C ASN A 154 18.58 0.86 -9.03
N SER A 155 17.49 0.43 -9.67
CA SER A 155 16.89 -0.88 -9.38
C SER A 155 17.79 -2.00 -9.89
N ILE A 156 17.71 -3.17 -9.24
CA ILE A 156 18.54 -4.34 -9.56
C ILE A 156 18.39 -4.76 -11.02
N TYR A 157 17.18 -4.65 -11.57
CA TYR A 157 16.87 -5.05 -12.93
C TYR A 157 17.09 -3.92 -13.95
N CYS A 158 16.56 -2.72 -13.70
CA CYS A 158 16.62 -1.64 -14.68
C CYS A 158 17.96 -0.89 -14.71
N GLY A 159 18.81 -1.04 -13.68
CA GLY A 159 20.06 -0.29 -13.61
C GLY A 159 21.08 -0.67 -14.66
N ASP A 160 21.16 -1.96 -15.02
CA ASP A 160 22.05 -2.39 -16.11
C ASP A 160 21.48 -2.03 -17.49
N LEU A 161 20.15 -1.99 -17.64
CA LEU A 161 19.49 -1.47 -18.84
C LEU A 161 19.79 0.02 -19.03
N PHE A 162 19.67 0.83 -17.98
CA PHE A 162 19.96 2.26 -18.03
C PHE A 162 21.43 2.54 -18.40
N LYS A 163 22.39 1.81 -17.81
CA LYS A 163 23.82 1.96 -18.15
C LYS A 163 24.11 1.66 -19.62
N LYS A 164 23.36 0.74 -20.23
CA LYS A 164 23.53 0.35 -21.63
C LYS A 164 22.90 1.36 -22.60
N TYR A 165 21.89 2.12 -22.15
CA TYR A 165 21.15 3.09 -22.95
C TYR A 165 20.97 4.43 -22.18
N PRO A 166 22.05 5.22 -21.99
CA PRO A 166 22.00 6.39 -21.11
C PRO A 166 21.28 7.61 -21.71
N GLU A 167 21.22 7.73 -23.05
CA GLU A 167 20.71 8.94 -23.73
C GLU A 167 19.48 8.67 -24.60
N HIS A 168 19.46 7.54 -25.32
CA HIS A 168 18.38 7.20 -26.25
C HIS A 168 17.81 5.82 -25.90
N PHE A 169 16.58 5.81 -25.37
CA PHE A 169 15.89 4.57 -25.05
C PHE A 169 15.14 4.05 -26.27
N PRO A 170 15.42 2.81 -26.73
CA PRO A 170 14.47 2.14 -27.60
C PRO A 170 13.22 1.75 -26.81
N VAL A 171 12.10 1.58 -27.53
CA VAL A 171 10.77 1.32 -26.95
C VAL A 171 10.73 0.14 -25.98
N TRP A 172 11.46 -0.96 -26.27
CA TRP A 172 11.50 -2.13 -25.37
C TRP A 172 12.27 -1.88 -24.07
N VAL A 173 13.23 -0.94 -24.04
CA VAL A 173 13.88 -0.52 -22.79
C VAL A 173 13.01 0.50 -22.09
N PHE A 174 12.47 1.46 -22.83
CA PHE A 174 11.63 2.53 -22.28
C PHE A 174 10.42 1.97 -21.53
N LEU A 175 9.73 0.98 -22.10
CA LEU A 175 8.60 0.30 -21.46
C LEU A 175 8.96 -0.41 -20.14
N GLU A 176 10.22 -0.84 -19.99
CA GLU A 176 10.72 -1.46 -18.76
C GLU A 176 11.14 -0.43 -17.71
N MET A 177 11.46 0.80 -18.12
CA MET A 177 11.81 1.90 -17.22
C MET A 177 10.59 2.56 -16.60
N LEU A 178 9.40 2.42 -17.21
CA LEU A 178 8.17 3.05 -16.74
C LEU A 178 7.38 2.13 -15.82
N PRO A 179 6.82 2.65 -14.70
CA PRO A 179 5.84 1.90 -13.92
C PRO A 179 4.53 1.79 -14.71
N PHE A 180 3.77 0.70 -14.49
CA PHE A 180 2.47 0.48 -15.14
C PHE A 180 1.53 1.69 -15.09
N GLY A 181 1.41 2.32 -13.91
CA GLY A 181 0.53 3.48 -13.74
C GLY A 181 0.92 4.72 -14.55
N ARG A 182 2.13 4.75 -15.16
CA ARG A 182 2.53 5.81 -16.09
C ARG A 182 2.23 5.45 -17.55
N MET A 183 2.08 4.16 -17.85
CA MET A 183 1.77 3.66 -19.18
C MET A 183 0.30 3.83 -19.54
N VAL A 184 -0.60 3.72 -18.55
CA VAL A 184 -2.06 3.85 -18.69
C VAL A 184 -2.57 5.26 -18.40
#